data_AF-A0A7X1J5H3-F1
#
_entry.id   AF-A0A7X1J5H3-F1
#
_cell.length_a   1.000
_cell.length_b   1.000
_cell.length_c   1.000
_cell.angle_alpha   90.00
_cell.angle_beta   90.00
_cell.angle_gamma   90.00
#
_symmetry.space_group_name_H-M   'P 1'
#
loop_
_entity.id
_entity.type
_entity.pdbx_description
1 polymer ?
#
loop_
_entity_poly.entity_id
_entity_poly.type
_entity_poly.pdbx_seq_one_letter_code
_entity_poly.pdbx_strand_id
1 'polypeptide(L)'
;MSKTILTNVRTFAVAVDLTSQSNKVELAAEVEDKDSTNYGSNGWKEVLGGLGSAEISAEGQWEAGDPTKVDDASWSQLGGVGPWSISANNGAAVGDLAYFTSALRSAYKLGDAVGEIAPWTGSAKSSWPLVRGQFAHPPGTARTASGTGTGLNLGAVAAGKRLYAALHVLSASGTTPSLTARVESSVDNTFAAPTTRLTFNAAAAAGGQILRTDGTAITDPWWRVAWTISGTTPSFLFVASLGIQ
;
A
#
# COMPACT_ATOMS: atom_id res chain seq x y z
N MET A 1 -9.74 -6.91 18.59
CA MET A 1 -10.85 -6.33 17.80
C MET A 1 -12.03 -7.28 17.90
N SER A 2 -13.23 -6.74 18.08
CA SER A 2 -14.47 -7.51 17.90
C SER A 2 -14.64 -7.90 16.43
N LYS A 3 -15.57 -8.81 16.13
CA LYS A 3 -15.93 -9.16 14.75
C LYS A 3 -16.37 -7.89 13.99
N THR A 4 -16.02 -7.78 12.71
CA THR A 4 -16.29 -6.60 11.88
C THR A 4 -17.03 -6.99 10.61
N ILE A 5 -18.08 -6.24 10.25
CA ILE A 5 -18.76 -6.35 8.96
C ILE A 5 -17.99 -5.49 7.96
N LEU A 6 -17.62 -6.01 6.80
CA LEU A 6 -16.89 -5.26 5.78
C LEU A 6 -17.86 -4.40 4.96
N THR A 7 -17.75 -3.08 5.06
CA THR A 7 -18.62 -2.10 4.37
C THR A 7 -17.86 -0.98 3.66
N ASN A 8 -16.56 -0.80 3.93
CA ASN A 8 -15.75 0.27 3.35
C ASN A 8 -14.27 -0.16 3.28
N VAL A 9 -14.03 -1.35 2.72
CA VAL A 9 -12.67 -1.87 2.51
C VAL A 9 -11.95 -0.97 1.52
N ARG A 10 -11.03 -0.15 2.04
CA ARG A 10 -10.30 0.83 1.24
C ARG A 10 -9.24 0.12 0.43
N THR A 11 -9.24 0.29 -0.88
CA THR A 11 -8.35 -0.44 -1.80
C THR A 11 -7.66 0.52 -2.75
N PHE A 12 -6.37 0.72 -2.54
CA PHE A 12 -5.53 1.60 -3.36
C PHE A 12 -4.57 0.78 -4.22
N ALA A 13 -4.62 0.99 -5.53
CA ALA A 13 -3.80 0.34 -6.53
C ALA A 13 -3.01 1.40 -7.31
N VAL A 14 -1.73 1.58 -6.94
CA VAL A 14 -0.84 2.58 -7.52
C VAL A 14 -1.45 3.98 -7.48
N ALA A 15 -2.03 4.45 -8.58
CA ALA A 15 -2.59 5.79 -8.75
C ALA A 15 -4.10 5.87 -8.51
N VAL A 16 -4.79 4.75 -8.24
CA VAL A 16 -6.26 4.69 -8.26
C VAL A 16 -6.83 4.14 -6.97
N ASP A 17 -7.95 4.73 -6.55
CA ASP A 17 -8.80 4.25 -5.47
C ASP A 17 -9.91 3.37 -6.05
N LEU A 18 -9.83 2.07 -5.81
CA LEU A 18 -10.78 1.07 -6.29
C LEU A 18 -11.91 0.80 -5.31
N THR A 19 -11.99 1.54 -4.19
CA THR A 19 -12.95 1.28 -3.10
C THR A 19 -14.39 1.27 -3.61
N SER A 20 -14.77 2.24 -4.44
CA SER A 20 -16.15 2.37 -4.95
C SER A 20 -16.49 1.41 -6.08
N GLN A 21 -15.48 0.84 -6.73
CA GLN A 21 -15.63 -0.07 -7.88
C GLN A 21 -15.49 -1.53 -7.47
N SER A 22 -15.13 -1.82 -6.21
CA SER A 22 -14.94 -3.17 -5.69
C SER A 22 -16.09 -3.55 -4.76
N ASN A 23 -16.71 -4.70 -5.00
CA ASN A 23 -17.67 -5.30 -4.07
C ASN A 23 -17.07 -6.48 -3.28
N LYS A 24 -15.91 -6.99 -3.73
CA LYS A 24 -15.11 -7.99 -3.04
C LYS A 24 -13.62 -7.71 -3.25
N VAL A 25 -12.87 -7.82 -2.17
CA VAL A 25 -11.41 -7.75 -2.14
C VAL A 25 -10.91 -8.82 -1.19
N GLU A 26 -9.99 -9.64 -1.68
CA GLU A 26 -9.40 -10.76 -0.94
C GLU A 26 -7.88 -10.63 -0.94
N LEU A 27 -7.31 -10.98 0.21
CA LEU A 27 -5.88 -10.92 0.45
C LEU A 27 -5.43 -12.25 1.02
N ALA A 28 -4.65 -12.99 0.24
CA ALA A 28 -4.06 -14.27 0.64
C ALA A 28 -2.55 -14.09 0.80
N ALA A 29 -1.98 -14.68 1.85
CA ALA A 29 -0.54 -14.71 2.08
C ALA A 29 -0.14 -16.11 2.52
N GLU A 30 0.92 -16.63 1.91
CA GLU A 30 1.37 -18.00 2.07
C GLU A 30 2.90 -18.04 2.14
N VAL A 31 3.44 -19.06 2.80
CA VAL A 31 4.86 -19.39 2.81
C VAL A 31 4.97 -20.84 2.38
N GLU A 32 5.85 -21.13 1.43
CA GLU A 32 6.06 -22.50 0.98
C GLU A 32 6.59 -23.38 2.11
N ASP A 33 6.01 -24.56 2.30
CA ASP A 33 6.55 -25.56 3.22
C ASP A 33 7.62 -26.39 2.52
N LYS A 34 8.86 -26.31 2.98
CA LYS A 34 9.96 -27.16 2.53
C LYS A 34 10.22 -28.26 3.54
N ASP A 35 10.14 -29.50 3.08
CA ASP A 35 10.47 -30.65 3.91
C ASP A 35 11.98 -30.71 4.18
N SER A 36 12.35 -30.88 5.45
CA SER A 36 13.73 -31.00 5.94
C SER A 36 13.94 -32.27 6.78
N THR A 37 12.96 -33.18 6.74
CA THR A 37 12.96 -34.43 7.51
C THR A 37 14.20 -35.26 7.17
N ASN A 38 14.91 -35.68 8.22
CA ASN A 38 16.11 -36.50 8.10
C ASN A 38 15.97 -37.77 8.94
N TYR A 39 16.91 -38.72 8.81
CA TYR A 39 16.87 -39.98 9.55
C TYR A 39 16.94 -39.80 11.08
N GLY A 40 17.40 -38.64 11.56
CA GLY A 40 17.43 -38.26 12.98
C GLY A 40 16.14 -37.62 13.49
N SER A 41 15.14 -37.37 12.64
CA SER A 41 13.87 -36.71 13.01
C SER A 41 12.93 -37.58 13.84
N ASN A 42 13.35 -38.79 14.24
CA ASN A 42 12.62 -39.69 15.16
C ASN A 42 11.14 -39.93 14.79
N GLY A 43 10.85 -40.05 13.48
CA GLY A 43 9.50 -40.32 12.97
C GLY A 43 8.62 -39.08 12.81
N TRP A 44 9.12 -37.87 13.08
CA TRP A 44 8.42 -36.61 12.84
C TRP A 44 8.82 -35.98 11.52
N LYS A 45 7.86 -35.31 10.88
CA LYS A 45 8.13 -34.46 9.72
C LYS A 45 8.64 -33.10 10.20
N GLU A 46 9.83 -32.71 9.75
CA GLU A 46 10.42 -31.40 10.03
C GLU A 46 10.30 -30.51 8.78
N VAL A 47 9.80 -29.29 8.95
CA VAL A 47 9.59 -28.34 7.85
C VAL A 47 10.30 -27.02 8.09
N LEU A 48 10.75 -26.39 7.01
CA LEU A 48 11.31 -25.04 6.95
C LEU A 48 10.47 -24.18 6.03
N GLY A 49 10.33 -22.89 6.37
CA GLY A 49 9.66 -21.92 5.50
C GLY A 49 10.52 -21.57 4.28
N GLY A 50 9.93 -21.72 3.10
CA GLY A 50 10.49 -21.33 1.82
C GLY A 50 10.14 -19.90 1.44
N LEU A 51 9.81 -19.68 0.17
CA LEU A 51 9.44 -18.36 -0.32
C LEU A 51 8.05 -17.96 0.16
N GLY A 52 7.92 -16.70 0.56
CA GLY A 52 6.62 -16.11 0.87
C GLY A 52 6.01 -15.46 -0.37
N SER A 53 4.72 -15.64 -0.56
CA SER A 53 3.93 -15.01 -1.62
C SER A 53 2.63 -14.46 -1.07
N ALA A 54 2.12 -13.41 -1.69
CA ALA A 54 0.78 -12.91 -1.43
C ALA A 54 0.05 -12.61 -2.74
N GLU A 55 -1.26 -12.79 -2.74
CA GLU A 55 -2.14 -12.46 -3.85
C GLU A 55 -3.26 -11.56 -3.36
N ILE A 56 -3.52 -10.52 -4.15
CA ILE A 56 -4.66 -9.63 -4.02
C ILE A 56 -5.59 -9.98 -5.17
N SER A 57 -6.83 -10.37 -4.88
CA SER A 57 -7.87 -10.55 -5.88
C SER A 57 -9.04 -9.62 -5.58
N ALA A 58 -9.61 -9.03 -6.63
CA ALA A 58 -10.70 -8.10 -6.49
C ALA A 58 -11.66 -8.20 -7.68
N GLU A 59 -12.93 -7.91 -7.40
CA GLU A 59 -14.01 -7.87 -8.37
C GLU A 59 -15.01 -6.77 -8.01
N GLY A 60 -15.80 -6.36 -9.00
CA GLY A 60 -16.88 -5.40 -8.81
C GLY A 60 -17.43 -4.86 -10.11
N GLN A 61 -17.96 -3.64 -10.08
CA GLN A 61 -18.65 -3.01 -11.21
C GLN A 61 -17.65 -2.29 -12.13
N TRP A 62 -17.75 -2.57 -13.42
CA TRP A 62 -16.87 -2.00 -14.43
C TRP A 62 -17.26 -0.55 -14.75
N GLU A 63 -16.26 0.33 -14.76
CA GLU A 63 -16.37 1.72 -15.18
C GLU A 63 -15.16 2.07 -16.06
N ALA A 64 -15.36 2.90 -17.08
CA ALA A 64 -14.31 3.30 -18.03
C ALA A 64 -14.49 4.75 -18.52
N GLY A 65 -13.56 5.22 -19.34
CA GLY A 65 -13.61 6.51 -20.03
C GLY A 65 -12.93 7.66 -19.28
N ASP A 66 -12.23 7.35 -18.19
CA ASP A 66 -11.42 8.31 -17.45
C ASP A 66 -10.29 7.56 -16.70
N PRO A 67 -9.04 8.08 -16.62
CA PRO A 67 -7.91 7.40 -15.99
C PRO A 67 -8.09 7.02 -14.51
N THR A 68 -9.06 7.63 -13.82
CA THR A 68 -9.43 7.30 -12.44
C THR A 68 -10.42 6.14 -12.34
N LYS A 69 -10.96 5.67 -13.47
CA LYS A 69 -11.88 4.54 -13.56
C LYS A 69 -11.13 3.22 -13.62
N VAL A 70 -11.79 2.18 -13.16
CA VAL A 70 -11.16 0.87 -12.97
C VAL A 70 -10.60 0.30 -14.26
N ASP A 71 -11.24 0.53 -15.40
CA ASP A 71 -10.79 0.00 -16.68
C ASP A 71 -9.47 0.62 -17.16
N ASP A 72 -9.48 1.93 -17.42
CA ASP A 72 -8.31 2.68 -17.88
C ASP A 72 -7.11 2.50 -16.92
N ALA A 73 -7.37 2.50 -15.61
CA ALA A 73 -6.36 2.28 -14.59
C ALA A 73 -5.82 0.85 -14.59
N SER A 74 -6.70 -0.16 -14.60
CA SER A 74 -6.28 -1.56 -14.55
C SER A 74 -5.57 -1.98 -15.82
N TRP A 75 -6.02 -1.47 -16.97
CA TRP A 75 -5.43 -1.77 -18.27
C TRP A 75 -4.04 -1.14 -18.42
N SER A 76 -3.88 0.12 -18.03
CA SER A 76 -2.57 0.80 -18.05
C SER A 76 -1.56 0.19 -17.08
N GLN A 77 -2.03 -0.39 -15.97
CA GLN A 77 -1.18 -1.05 -14.98
C GLN A 77 -0.89 -2.53 -15.28
N LEU A 78 -1.55 -3.14 -16.27
CA LEU A 78 -1.41 -4.56 -16.56
C LEU A 78 0.05 -4.91 -16.92
N GLY A 79 0.63 -5.89 -16.23
CA GLY A 79 2.06 -6.21 -16.35
C GLY A 79 3.00 -5.24 -15.62
N GLY A 80 2.48 -4.18 -15.00
CA GLY A 80 3.21 -3.23 -14.17
C GLY A 80 3.27 -3.65 -12.70
N VAL A 81 4.35 -3.25 -12.03
CA VAL A 81 4.56 -3.46 -10.59
C VAL A 81 4.45 -2.13 -9.85
N GLY A 82 3.69 -2.11 -8.75
CA GLY A 82 3.52 -0.89 -7.96
C GLY A 82 3.02 -1.15 -6.54
N PRO A 83 2.82 -0.10 -5.73
CA PRO A 83 2.23 -0.23 -4.40
C PRO A 83 0.76 -0.65 -4.47
N TRP A 84 0.37 -1.50 -3.53
CA TRP A 84 -1.01 -1.84 -3.23
C TRP A 84 -1.25 -1.72 -1.73
N SER A 85 -2.33 -1.04 -1.32
CA SER A 85 -2.71 -0.89 0.09
C SER A 85 -4.19 -1.16 0.29
N ILE A 86 -4.52 -2.04 1.24
CA ILE A 86 -5.88 -2.52 1.52
C ILE A 86 -6.18 -2.34 3.01
N SER A 87 -7.36 -1.84 3.35
CA SER A 87 -7.82 -1.77 4.74
C SER A 87 -8.67 -2.96 5.14
N ALA A 88 -8.53 -3.40 6.39
CA ALA A 88 -9.38 -4.46 6.96
C ALA A 88 -10.39 -3.92 8.00
N ASN A 89 -10.44 -2.60 8.20
CA ASN A 89 -11.23 -1.96 9.26
C ASN A 89 -12.20 -0.89 8.74
N ASN A 90 -12.64 -0.98 7.48
CA ASN A 90 -13.60 -0.06 6.88
C ASN A 90 -13.17 1.42 6.86
N GLY A 91 -11.86 1.67 6.93
CA GLY A 91 -11.31 3.02 7.03
C GLY A 91 -9.91 3.11 6.42
N ALA A 92 -9.42 4.33 6.30
CA ALA A 92 -8.03 4.63 5.98
C ALA A 92 -7.58 5.92 6.70
N ALA A 93 -8.13 6.16 7.89
CA ALA A 93 -7.70 7.23 8.78
C ALA A 93 -6.28 6.94 9.30
N VAL A 94 -5.61 7.97 9.82
CA VAL A 94 -4.26 7.78 10.35
C VAL A 94 -4.29 6.81 11.53
N GLY A 95 -3.44 5.78 11.49
CA GLY A 95 -3.39 4.70 12.48
C GLY A 95 -4.30 3.51 12.19
N ASP A 96 -5.18 3.61 11.18
CA ASP A 96 -6.01 2.48 10.73
C ASP A 96 -5.15 1.36 10.16
N LEU A 97 -5.60 0.11 10.34
CA LEU A 97 -4.89 -1.08 9.89
C LEU A 97 -4.79 -1.11 8.36
N ALA A 98 -3.56 -1.20 7.85
CA ALA A 98 -3.27 -1.32 6.44
C ALA A 98 -2.49 -2.62 6.17
N TYR A 99 -2.93 -3.37 5.16
CA TYR A 99 -2.13 -4.42 4.55
C TYR A 99 -1.63 -3.91 3.20
N PHE A 100 -0.31 -3.95 2.99
CA PHE A 100 0.24 -3.39 1.76
C PHE A 100 1.48 -4.14 1.29
N THR A 101 1.73 -4.09 -0.01
CA THR A 101 2.88 -4.72 -0.64
C THR A 101 3.21 -4.07 -1.99
N SER A 102 4.35 -4.47 -2.57
CA SER A 102 4.62 -4.25 -3.98
C SER A 102 4.05 -5.43 -4.76
N ALA A 103 3.14 -5.20 -5.70
CA ALA A 103 2.52 -6.26 -6.49
C ALA A 103 2.48 -5.95 -7.98
N LEU A 104 2.64 -7.00 -8.78
CA LEU A 104 2.45 -7.03 -10.22
C LEU A 104 0.95 -7.18 -10.52
N ARG A 105 0.35 -6.29 -11.31
CA ARG A 105 -0.99 -6.53 -11.85
C ARG A 105 -0.92 -7.66 -12.86
N SER A 106 -1.29 -8.87 -12.45
CA SER A 106 -1.10 -10.10 -13.22
C SER A 106 -2.27 -10.41 -14.15
N ALA A 107 -3.48 -10.02 -13.77
CA ALA A 107 -4.68 -10.32 -14.54
C ALA A 107 -5.72 -9.20 -14.45
N TYR A 108 -6.48 -9.07 -15.53
CA TYR A 108 -7.66 -8.24 -15.61
C TYR A 108 -8.62 -8.81 -16.66
N LYS A 109 -9.91 -8.91 -16.30
CA LYS A 109 -10.99 -9.40 -17.16
C LYS A 109 -12.20 -8.48 -16.99
N LEU A 110 -12.93 -8.29 -18.08
CA LEU A 110 -14.16 -7.50 -18.15
C LEU A 110 -15.30 -8.29 -18.79
N GLY A 111 -16.54 -7.95 -18.41
CA GLY A 111 -17.77 -8.46 -19.03
C GLY A 111 -18.23 -9.82 -18.52
N ASP A 112 -19.52 -10.07 -18.71
CA ASP A 112 -20.21 -11.33 -18.39
C ASP A 112 -21.50 -11.47 -19.23
N ALA A 113 -22.50 -12.19 -18.74
CA ALA A 113 -23.76 -12.45 -19.44
C ALA A 113 -24.55 -11.20 -19.85
N VAL A 114 -25.35 -11.33 -20.93
CA VAL A 114 -26.26 -10.28 -21.40
C VAL A 114 -27.34 -9.99 -20.35
N GLY A 115 -27.54 -8.70 -20.04
CA GLY A 115 -28.56 -8.24 -19.08
C GLY A 115 -28.01 -7.96 -17.67
N GLU A 116 -26.75 -8.33 -17.40
CA GLU A 116 -26.09 -8.05 -16.13
C GLU A 116 -25.36 -6.70 -16.14
N ILE A 117 -25.09 -6.15 -14.95
CA ILE A 117 -24.14 -5.04 -14.79
C ILE A 117 -22.75 -5.59 -15.13
N ALA A 118 -22.06 -4.95 -16.08
CA ALA A 118 -20.73 -5.39 -16.51
C ALA A 118 -19.77 -5.51 -15.31
N PRO A 119 -19.25 -6.71 -15.01
CA PRO A 119 -18.29 -6.88 -13.94
C PRO A 119 -16.86 -6.69 -14.44
N TRP A 120 -15.97 -6.42 -13.51
CA TRP A 120 -14.53 -6.62 -13.69
C TRP A 120 -14.01 -7.62 -12.66
N THR A 121 -12.97 -8.35 -13.03
CA THR A 121 -12.18 -9.15 -12.08
C THR A 121 -10.69 -8.92 -12.35
N GLY A 122 -9.87 -8.99 -11.32
CA GLY A 122 -8.43 -8.83 -11.46
C GLY A 122 -7.65 -9.42 -10.30
N SER A 123 -6.37 -9.70 -10.57
CA SER A 123 -5.44 -10.10 -9.52
C SER A 123 -4.11 -9.37 -9.62
N ALA A 124 -3.48 -9.22 -8.45
CA ALA A 124 -2.13 -8.73 -8.31
C ALA A 124 -1.31 -9.65 -7.42
N LYS A 125 -0.11 -10.01 -7.87
CA LYS A 125 0.79 -10.94 -7.19
C LYS A 125 1.96 -10.20 -6.57
N SER A 126 2.24 -10.48 -5.30
CA SER A 126 3.27 -9.76 -4.57
C SER A 126 4.66 -10.06 -5.12
N SER A 127 5.46 -9.02 -5.23
CA SER A 127 6.91 -9.09 -5.46
C SER A 127 7.69 -8.92 -4.16
N TRP A 128 7.04 -8.35 -3.14
CA TRP A 128 7.58 -8.11 -1.79
C TRP A 128 6.74 -8.86 -0.74
N PRO A 129 7.22 -8.96 0.51
CA PRO A 129 6.39 -9.46 1.61
C PRO A 129 5.09 -8.64 1.73
N LEU A 130 4.02 -9.30 2.16
CA LEU A 130 2.83 -8.59 2.61
C LEU A 130 3.10 -7.96 3.97
N VAL A 131 3.03 -6.65 4.05
CA VAL A 131 3.31 -5.89 5.26
C VAL A 131 2.00 -5.59 5.96
N ARG A 132 1.94 -5.92 7.25
CA ARG A 132 0.87 -5.47 8.15
C ARG A 132 1.34 -4.21 8.85
N GLY A 133 0.72 -3.08 8.54
CA GLY A 133 1.07 -1.77 9.11
C GLY A 133 -0.15 -0.88 9.31
N GLN A 134 0.05 0.42 9.16
CA GLN A 134 -0.98 1.44 9.38
C GLN A 134 -0.98 2.50 8.28
N PHE A 135 -2.14 3.08 8.00
CA PHE A 135 -2.23 4.29 7.18
C PHE A 135 -1.60 5.47 7.93
N ALA A 136 -0.68 6.17 7.26
CA ALA A 136 0.02 7.34 7.77
C ALA A 136 -0.49 8.66 7.19
N HIS A 137 -1.18 8.62 6.04
CA HIS A 137 -1.89 9.77 5.48
C HIS A 137 -3.20 9.32 4.81
N PRO A 138 -4.34 9.94 5.12
CA PRO A 138 -5.65 9.48 4.67
C PRO A 138 -6.02 9.98 3.26
N PRO A 139 -6.87 9.25 2.53
CA PRO A 139 -7.53 9.69 1.29
C PRO A 139 -8.70 10.61 1.65
N GLY A 140 -8.64 11.90 1.34
CA GLY A 140 -9.86 12.72 1.44
C GLY A 140 -9.68 14.21 1.27
N THR A 141 -8.58 14.77 1.79
CA THR A 141 -8.30 16.21 1.64
C THR A 141 -7.03 16.38 0.80
N ALA A 142 -7.18 17.00 -0.36
CA ALA A 142 -6.04 17.34 -1.20
C ALA A 142 -5.14 18.35 -0.47
N ARG A 143 -3.83 18.15 -0.57
CA ARG A 143 -2.82 19.04 -0.01
C ARG A 143 -2.36 20.03 -1.06
N THR A 144 -2.34 21.30 -0.69
CA THR A 144 -1.90 22.41 -1.55
C THR A 144 -0.62 23.08 -1.05
N ALA A 145 -0.10 22.62 0.11
CA ALA A 145 1.10 23.14 0.74
C ALA A 145 1.91 22.02 1.41
N SER A 146 3.21 22.30 1.60
CA SER A 146 4.13 21.45 2.34
C SER A 146 3.66 21.24 3.79
N GLY A 147 3.97 20.09 4.37
CA GLY A 147 3.51 19.76 5.71
C GLY A 147 4.06 18.44 6.25
N THR A 148 3.56 18.08 7.42
CA THR A 148 3.91 16.85 8.12
C THR A 148 2.62 16.14 8.56
N GLY A 149 2.63 14.81 8.51
CA GLY A 149 1.57 13.97 9.04
C GLY A 149 1.69 13.75 10.55
N THR A 150 0.72 13.01 11.08
CA THR A 150 0.71 12.60 12.49
C THR A 150 1.72 11.49 12.74
N GLY A 151 2.37 11.53 13.91
CA GLY A 151 3.24 10.46 14.38
C GLY A 151 2.49 9.17 14.70
N LEU A 152 3.05 8.05 14.25
CA LEU A 152 2.60 6.69 14.53
C LEU A 152 3.68 5.94 15.31
N ASN A 153 3.29 5.28 16.39
CA ASN A 153 4.17 4.37 17.10
C ASN A 153 4.09 2.98 16.46
N LEU A 154 4.99 2.70 15.52
CA LEU A 154 5.11 1.39 14.86
C LEU A 154 6.14 0.50 15.56
N GLY A 155 6.92 1.07 16.49
CA GLY A 155 8.04 0.42 17.13
C GLY A 155 9.36 0.60 16.39
N ALA A 156 10.43 0.14 17.04
CA ALA A 156 11.78 0.14 16.48
C ALA A 156 11.92 -0.94 15.39
N VAL A 157 12.78 -0.70 14.40
CA VAL A 157 13.11 -1.68 13.37
C VAL A 157 14.28 -2.52 13.88
N ALA A 158 14.02 -3.81 14.16
CA ALA A 158 15.08 -4.74 14.55
C ALA A 158 16.04 -5.03 13.37
N ALA A 159 17.26 -5.49 13.68
CA ALA A 159 18.21 -5.90 12.65
C ALA A 159 17.63 -7.02 11.76
N GLY A 160 17.78 -6.88 10.43
CA GLY A 160 17.21 -7.81 9.45
C GLY A 160 15.73 -7.58 9.14
N LYS A 161 15.07 -6.65 9.84
CA LYS A 161 13.72 -6.16 9.54
C LYS A 161 13.80 -4.85 8.78
N ARG A 162 12.74 -4.52 8.05
CA ARG A 162 12.68 -3.29 7.25
C ARG A 162 11.41 -2.53 7.55
N LEU A 163 11.53 -1.20 7.56
CA LEU A 163 10.36 -0.33 7.42
C LEU A 163 10.00 -0.29 5.94
N TYR A 164 8.74 -0.53 5.63
CA TYR A 164 8.16 -0.41 4.30
C TYR A 164 7.21 0.79 4.27
N ALA A 165 7.21 1.51 3.16
CA ALA A 165 6.40 2.69 2.96
C ALA A 165 5.78 2.70 1.56
N ALA A 166 4.47 2.72 1.47
CA ALA A 166 3.72 2.84 0.22
C ALA A 166 3.14 4.26 0.09
N LEU A 167 3.26 4.86 -1.09
CA LEU A 167 2.66 6.13 -1.46
C LEU A 167 1.80 5.94 -2.71
N HIS A 168 0.56 6.37 -2.63
CA HIS A 168 -0.40 6.42 -3.72
C HIS A 168 -0.76 7.88 -3.98
N VAL A 169 -0.39 8.43 -5.13
CA VAL A 169 -0.81 9.77 -5.57
C VAL A 169 -2.02 9.57 -6.47
N LEU A 170 -3.19 9.91 -5.96
CA LEU A 170 -4.49 9.69 -6.60
C LEU A 170 -4.84 10.81 -7.59
N SER A 171 -4.33 12.01 -7.36
CA SER A 171 -4.46 13.12 -8.31
C SER A 171 -3.36 14.16 -8.09
N ALA A 172 -3.07 14.89 -9.16
CA ALA A 172 -2.19 16.06 -9.17
C ALA A 172 -2.79 17.12 -10.10
N SER A 173 -2.79 18.37 -9.67
CA SER A 173 -3.19 19.52 -10.51
C SER A 173 -2.39 20.77 -10.17
N GLY A 174 -2.47 21.78 -11.04
CA GLY A 174 -1.67 23.01 -10.98
C GLY A 174 -0.71 23.13 -12.16
N THR A 175 0.09 24.20 -12.18
CA THR A 175 1.16 24.38 -13.17
C THR A 175 2.48 23.89 -12.58
N THR A 176 3.13 22.96 -13.30
CA THR A 176 4.34 22.26 -12.84
C THR A 176 4.25 21.77 -11.38
N PRO A 177 3.17 21.05 -11.00
CA PRO A 177 2.99 20.63 -9.62
C PRO A 177 4.05 19.55 -9.30
N SER A 178 4.60 19.59 -8.09
CA SER A 178 5.53 18.56 -7.61
C SER A 178 5.30 18.26 -6.13
N LEU A 179 5.08 16.97 -5.83
CA LEU A 179 4.97 16.42 -4.49
C LEU A 179 6.19 15.52 -4.20
N THR A 180 6.97 15.86 -3.19
CA THR A 180 8.04 14.99 -2.67
C THR A 180 7.67 14.58 -1.25
N ALA A 181 7.24 13.35 -1.08
CA ALA A 181 6.99 12.77 0.24
C ALA A 181 8.26 12.12 0.80
N ARG A 182 8.36 12.07 2.12
CA ARG A 182 9.44 11.42 2.86
C ARG A 182 8.90 10.74 4.11
N VAL A 183 9.62 9.75 4.58
CA VAL A 183 9.34 9.07 5.86
C VAL A 183 10.38 9.53 6.87
N GLU A 184 9.88 10.02 8.00
CA GLU A 184 10.69 10.49 9.11
C GLU A 184 10.51 9.58 10.32
N SER A 185 11.60 9.33 11.05
CA SER A 185 11.59 8.65 12.33
C SER A 185 12.02 9.58 13.48
N SER A 186 11.57 9.27 14.69
CA SER A 186 11.89 10.03 15.90
C SER A 186 11.87 9.11 17.13
N VAL A 187 12.62 9.50 18.16
CA VAL A 187 12.63 8.83 19.48
C VAL A 187 11.31 8.98 20.22
N ASP A 188 10.56 10.05 19.94
CA ASP A 188 9.27 10.36 20.55
C ASP A 188 8.26 10.97 19.53
N ASN A 189 7.01 11.14 19.97
CA ASN A 189 5.92 11.71 19.17
C ASN A 189 6.02 13.24 18.96
N THR A 190 7.03 13.91 19.52
CA THR A 190 7.19 15.36 19.33
C THR A 190 7.89 15.68 18.02
N PHE A 191 8.70 14.74 17.50
CA PHE A 191 9.52 14.92 16.30
C PHE A 191 10.34 16.21 16.36
N ALA A 192 10.96 16.50 17.53
CA ALA A 192 11.81 17.67 17.71
C ALA A 192 13.07 17.64 16.82
N ALA A 193 13.64 16.46 16.58
CA ALA A 193 14.79 16.24 15.71
C ALA A 193 14.58 15.00 14.84
N PRO A 194 13.69 15.07 13.84
CA PRO A 194 13.31 13.91 13.04
C PRO A 194 14.42 13.52 12.06
N THR A 195 14.65 12.23 11.89
CA THR A 195 15.58 11.70 10.88
C THR A 195 14.81 11.26 9.65
N THR A 196 15.16 11.78 8.47
CA THR A 196 14.58 11.28 7.21
C THR A 196 15.19 9.91 6.89
N ARG A 197 14.34 8.88 6.74
CA ARG A 197 14.74 7.50 6.48
C ARG A 197 14.52 7.08 5.03
N LEU A 198 13.47 7.60 4.39
CA LEU A 198 13.13 7.32 2.99
C LEU A 198 12.62 8.60 2.33
N THR A 199 12.94 8.78 1.05
CA THR A 199 12.43 9.88 0.22
C THR A 199 11.86 9.30 -1.06
N PHE A 200 10.60 9.59 -1.34
CA PHE A 200 9.94 9.20 -2.57
C PHE A 200 10.40 10.11 -3.73
N ASN A 201 10.32 9.58 -4.95
CA ASN A 201 10.53 10.37 -6.15
C ASN A 201 9.47 11.49 -6.22
N ALA A 202 9.85 12.63 -6.77
CA ALA A 202 8.92 13.74 -6.98
C ALA A 202 7.80 13.32 -7.94
N ALA A 203 6.55 13.43 -7.49
CA ALA A 203 5.38 13.14 -8.29
C ALA A 203 4.82 14.42 -8.91
N ALA A 204 4.70 14.45 -10.24
CA ALA A 204 4.05 15.53 -11.00
C ALA A 204 2.68 15.14 -11.56
N ALA A 205 2.29 13.87 -11.42
CA ALA A 205 1.03 13.30 -11.89
C ALA A 205 0.55 12.24 -10.89
N ALA A 206 -0.65 11.70 -11.13
CA ALA A 206 -1.11 10.51 -10.41
C ALA A 206 -0.15 9.33 -10.66
N GLY A 207 0.09 8.51 -9.65
CA GLY A 207 1.13 7.49 -9.65
C GLY A 207 1.25 6.80 -8.31
N GLY A 208 2.23 5.92 -8.17
CA GLY A 208 2.50 5.28 -6.89
C GLY A 208 3.93 4.76 -6.81
N GLN A 209 4.48 4.76 -5.61
CA GLN A 209 5.80 4.20 -5.33
C GLN A 209 5.77 3.50 -3.98
N ILE A 210 6.56 2.44 -3.86
CA ILE A 210 6.83 1.77 -2.59
C ILE A 210 8.33 1.72 -2.35
N LEU A 211 8.74 1.97 -1.11
CA LEU A 211 10.12 2.00 -0.67
C LEU A 211 10.28 1.16 0.60
N ARG A 212 11.52 0.77 0.90
CA ARG A 212 11.87 0.09 2.14
C ARG A 212 13.27 0.47 2.61
N THR A 213 13.52 0.43 3.92
CA THR A 213 14.87 0.60 4.47
C THR A 213 15.77 -0.59 4.12
N ASP A 214 17.08 -0.44 4.30
CA ASP A 214 18.09 -1.42 3.90
C ASP A 214 18.10 -2.70 4.76
N GLY A 215 17.60 -2.63 6.00
CA GLY A 215 17.60 -3.73 6.97
C GLY A 215 18.46 -3.46 8.21
N THR A 216 19.12 -2.30 8.27
CA THR A 216 19.83 -1.83 9.45
C THR A 216 18.85 -1.54 10.59
N ALA A 217 19.28 -1.81 11.82
CA ALA A 217 18.46 -1.56 12.99
C ALA A 217 18.23 -0.06 13.19
N ILE A 218 16.99 0.33 13.50
CA ILE A 218 16.59 1.71 13.79
C ILE A 218 15.87 1.70 15.14
N THR A 219 16.40 2.44 16.10
CA THR A 219 15.90 2.48 17.48
C THR A 219 14.66 3.37 17.65
N ASP A 220 14.43 4.29 16.73
CA ASP A 220 13.31 5.24 16.75
C ASP A 220 11.96 4.48 16.65
N PRO A 221 11.05 4.61 17.63
CA PRO A 221 9.77 3.92 17.59
C PRO A 221 8.67 4.72 16.88
N TRP A 222 8.84 6.03 16.69
CA TRP A 222 7.85 6.91 16.10
C TRP A 222 8.17 7.23 14.65
N TRP A 223 7.15 7.16 13.80
CA TRP A 223 7.24 7.30 12.36
C TRP A 223 6.16 8.24 11.84
N ARG A 224 6.48 9.08 10.86
CA ARG A 224 5.49 9.89 10.16
C ARG A 224 5.85 10.08 8.69
N VAL A 225 4.85 10.44 7.90
CA VAL A 225 5.07 10.94 6.54
C VAL A 225 5.15 12.46 6.59
N ALA A 226 6.10 13.04 5.88
CA ALA A 226 6.19 14.46 5.65
C ALA A 226 6.29 14.74 4.15
N TRP A 227 5.90 15.92 3.70
CA TRP A 227 5.85 16.23 2.28
C TRP A 227 6.20 17.67 1.97
N THR A 228 6.77 17.85 0.79
CA THR A 228 7.04 19.16 0.19
C THR A 228 6.22 19.28 -1.09
N ILE A 229 5.46 20.35 -1.21
CA ILE A 229 4.66 20.67 -2.40
C ILE A 229 5.17 21.97 -3.01
N SER A 230 5.30 21.97 -4.34
CA SER A 230 5.72 23.13 -5.15
C SER A 230 4.94 23.21 -6.46
N GLY A 231 5.06 24.34 -7.16
CA GLY A 231 4.30 24.66 -8.38
C GLY A 231 3.36 25.85 -8.17
N THR A 232 2.60 26.20 -9.21
CA THR A 232 1.55 27.24 -9.14
C THR A 232 0.20 26.59 -8.93
N THR A 233 -0.51 27.01 -7.89
CA THR A 233 -1.78 26.41 -7.43
C THR A 233 -1.75 24.87 -7.39
N PRO A 234 -0.73 24.25 -6.77
CA PRO A 234 -0.63 22.79 -6.75
C PRO A 234 -1.69 22.20 -5.85
N SER A 235 -2.24 21.05 -6.24
CA SER A 235 -3.15 20.26 -5.41
C SER A 235 -2.90 18.77 -5.62
N PHE A 236 -2.70 18.05 -4.53
CA PHE A 236 -2.40 16.61 -4.54
C PHE A 236 -3.30 15.85 -3.59
N LEU A 237 -4.03 14.85 -4.11
CA LEU A 237 -4.67 13.84 -3.28
C LEU A 237 -3.75 12.63 -3.21
N PHE A 238 -3.34 12.22 -2.01
CA PHE A 238 -2.47 11.07 -1.83
C PHE A 238 -2.75 10.31 -0.54
N VAL A 239 -2.35 9.04 -0.53
CA VAL A 239 -2.45 8.11 0.59
C VAL A 239 -1.07 7.56 0.86
N ALA A 240 -0.74 7.38 2.13
CA ALA A 240 0.50 6.72 2.51
C ALA A 240 0.28 5.70 3.61
N SER A 241 1.02 4.60 3.56
CA SER A 241 0.98 3.52 4.55
C SER A 241 2.40 3.15 4.98
N LEU A 242 2.57 2.85 6.27
CA LEU A 242 3.84 2.51 6.89
C LEU A 242 3.71 1.22 7.70
N GLY A 243 4.77 0.41 7.74
CA GLY A 243 4.78 -0.84 8.49
C GLY A 243 6.17 -1.45 8.55
N ILE A 244 6.39 -2.37 9.49
CA ILE A 244 7.67 -3.03 9.72
C ILE A 244 7.48 -4.53 9.49
N GLN A 245 8.36 -5.16 8.71
CA GLN A 245 8.31 -6.60 8.38
C GLN A 245 9.70 -7.23 8.27
#